data_AF-A0A1H9ZCR1-F1
#
_entry.id   AF-A0A1H9ZCR1-F1
#
_cell.length_a   1.000
_cell.length_b   1.000
_cell.length_c   1.000
_cell.angle_alpha   90.00
_cell.angle_beta   90.00
_cell.angle_gamma   90.00
#
_symmetry.space_group_name_H-M   'P 1'
#
loop_
_entity.id
_entity.type
_entity.pdbx_description
1 polymer ?
#
loop_
_entity_poly.entity_id
_entity_poly.type
_entity_poly.pdbx_seq_one_letter_code
_entity_poly.pdbx_strand_id
1 'polypeptide(L)'
;MHGRHNWARGQHWVLMGAAATLISCAGAVGEAEGVPETVEQALAACPHTVTTNTYVGSDWWGTLVFKNTGTRAITGPQVIFNVPSGVTCDHDEPGWTHTQSGVTCTYSSPSVTIGANASYTFYYSTNSNQSFTATQVQLTSASCGEGGENPGSTDGMTANQKKVAEGLTSIWENDTPVIDYAYAENIHDGRGYTNGRAGFCTGTGDAIMVVECYKNLRSEANGNRLAKYMPGLTAINNRFLSTGQSQASTAELDSVGNWVSDWAASYTTTTTRADFKSCQDKISDQLYYTPAMNAAKKWGLVKALSKAALYDAFINHGEWGALQFIKAANTALGNSGQVAPAVGYNGITETAFLQKFLEKRRDTLASDSTWASAVDRVAAYEKARRRNNMDLATEVLNDVRARDCWGSSYPASGYTVYRLSPDGSWSKVSAPTYSCN
;
A
#
# COMPACT_ATOMS: atom_id res chain seq x y z
N MET A 1 16.51 61.95 11.68
CA MET A 1 17.05 60.72 11.07
C MET A 1 16.27 59.54 11.64
N HIS A 2 15.48 58.83 10.83
CA HIS A 2 14.65 57.70 11.28
C HIS A 2 15.13 56.42 10.59
N GLY A 3 15.56 55.43 11.36
CA GLY A 3 15.89 54.10 10.85
C GLY A 3 14.62 53.27 10.65
N ARG A 4 14.56 52.49 9.56
CA ARG A 4 13.60 51.39 9.39
C ARG A 4 14.37 50.10 9.19
N HIS A 5 14.17 49.13 10.09
CA HIS A 5 14.62 47.76 9.88
C HIS A 5 13.67 47.08 8.89
N ASN A 6 14.18 46.69 7.72
CA ASN A 6 13.47 45.76 6.84
C ASN A 6 13.87 44.33 7.21
N TRP A 7 12.91 43.58 7.77
CA TRP A 7 13.02 42.12 7.87
C TRP A 7 12.73 41.49 6.52
N ALA A 8 13.77 41.02 5.83
CA ALA A 8 13.60 40.16 4.66
C ALA A 8 13.25 38.73 5.12
N ARG A 9 11.99 38.31 4.94
CA ARG A 9 11.61 36.89 5.05
C ARG A 9 12.11 36.14 3.82
N GLY A 10 13.27 35.50 3.92
CA GLY A 10 13.71 34.53 2.92
C GLY A 10 12.85 33.26 3.00
N GLN A 11 11.96 33.05 2.04
CA GLN A 11 11.37 31.73 1.82
C GLN A 11 12.41 30.85 1.12
N HIS A 12 13.12 30.03 1.89
CA HIS A 12 13.99 29.00 1.34
C HIS A 12 13.14 27.80 0.87
N TRP A 13 12.72 27.85 -0.40
CA TRP A 13 12.20 26.68 -1.09
C TRP A 13 13.37 25.74 -1.40
N VAL A 14 13.40 24.59 -0.72
CA VAL A 14 14.40 23.54 -0.98
C VAL A 14 13.90 22.69 -2.14
N LEU A 15 14.52 22.85 -3.31
CA LEU A 15 14.31 21.99 -4.47
C LEU A 15 14.74 20.55 -4.12
N MET A 16 13.77 19.65 -3.90
CA MET A 16 14.06 18.21 -3.80
C MET A 16 14.30 17.64 -5.19
N GLY A 17 15.52 17.17 -5.44
CA GLY A 17 15.94 16.65 -6.73
C GLY A 17 15.32 15.29 -7.05
N ALA A 18 14.80 15.12 -8.27
CA ALA A 18 14.19 13.88 -8.70
C ALA A 18 15.22 12.80 -9.07
N ALA A 19 15.15 11.64 -8.42
CA ALA A 19 15.86 10.43 -8.87
C ALA A 19 14.95 9.60 -9.78
N ALA A 20 15.39 9.32 -11.02
CA ALA A 20 14.60 8.58 -11.99
C ALA A 20 14.55 7.08 -11.67
N THR A 21 13.33 6.52 -11.55
CA THR A 21 13.09 5.07 -11.48
C THR A 21 12.10 4.63 -12.56
N LEU A 22 12.52 3.70 -13.43
CA LEU A 22 11.72 3.11 -14.49
C LEU A 22 10.86 1.95 -13.95
N ILE A 23 9.57 1.92 -14.32
CA ILE A 23 8.62 0.86 -13.97
C ILE A 23 7.87 0.44 -15.25
N SER A 24 7.67 -0.86 -15.46
CA SER A 24 7.02 -1.48 -16.64
C SER A 24 5.64 -2.09 -16.31
N CYS A 25 4.70 -2.12 -17.27
CA CYS A 25 3.25 -2.23 -17.02
C CYS A 25 2.51 -3.51 -17.46
N ALA A 26 1.34 -3.75 -16.82
CA ALA A 26 0.11 -4.49 -17.22
C ALA A 26 -1.04 -4.13 -16.21
N GLY A 27 -2.36 -4.39 -16.35
CA GLY A 27 -3.23 -5.01 -17.37
C GLY A 27 -4.74 -4.92 -16.95
N ALA A 28 -5.70 -5.47 -17.72
CA ALA A 28 -7.18 -5.47 -17.48
C ALA A 28 -7.85 -6.72 -18.14
N VAL A 29 -9.16 -7.07 -18.08
CA VAL A 29 -10.48 -6.49 -17.65
C VAL A 29 -11.39 -7.68 -17.15
N GLY A 30 -12.65 -7.62 -16.69
CA GLY A 30 -13.63 -6.54 -16.38
C GLY A 30 -15.12 -7.02 -16.34
N GLU A 31 -15.92 -6.52 -15.37
CA GLU A 31 -17.40 -6.24 -15.38
C GLU A 31 -18.48 -7.34 -15.66
N ALA A 32 -19.75 -7.34 -15.19
CA ALA A 32 -20.47 -6.79 -13.99
C ALA A 32 -21.99 -7.27 -13.87
N GLU A 33 -22.64 -7.10 -12.68
CA GLU A 33 -24.12 -7.03 -12.32
C GLU A 33 -25.07 -8.30 -12.34
N GLY A 34 -26.12 -8.52 -11.48
CA GLY A 34 -26.59 -7.90 -10.20
C GLY A 34 -27.96 -8.43 -9.56
N VAL A 35 -28.07 -8.50 -8.20
CA VAL A 35 -29.15 -8.05 -7.21
C VAL A 35 -30.66 -8.56 -7.30
N PRO A 36 -31.53 -8.74 -6.23
CA PRO A 36 -31.44 -9.09 -4.76
C PRO A 36 -32.49 -10.13 -4.15
N GLU A 37 -32.47 -10.31 -2.81
CA GLU A 37 -33.59 -10.52 -1.79
C GLU A 37 -33.70 -11.79 -0.87
N THR A 38 -33.27 -11.62 0.40
CA THR A 38 -33.77 -12.07 1.76
C THR A 38 -34.51 -13.40 2.04
N VAL A 39 -34.44 -14.06 3.22
CA VAL A 39 -33.55 -14.05 4.42
C VAL A 39 -33.64 -15.45 5.10
N GLU A 40 -32.53 -16.17 5.08
CA GLU A 40 -32.04 -17.09 6.12
C GLU A 40 -30.52 -16.98 5.96
N GLN A 41 -29.72 -16.82 7.03
CA GLN A 41 -28.33 -16.38 6.87
C GLN A 41 -27.40 -17.54 6.46
N ALA A 42 -27.58 -17.98 5.22
CA ALA A 42 -26.78 -18.99 4.54
C ALA A 42 -25.29 -18.58 4.57
N LEU A 43 -24.43 -19.54 4.88
CA LEU A 43 -22.99 -19.35 4.86
C LEU A 43 -22.57 -18.99 3.43
N ALA A 44 -22.09 -17.76 3.25
CA ALA A 44 -21.74 -17.25 1.93
C ALA A 44 -20.60 -18.06 1.32
N ALA A 45 -20.69 -18.32 0.01
CA ALA A 45 -19.57 -18.86 -0.75
C ALA A 45 -18.42 -17.86 -0.72
N CYS A 46 -17.29 -18.26 -0.13
CA CYS A 46 -16.12 -17.40 -0.04
C CYS A 46 -15.44 -17.33 -1.42
N PRO A 47 -14.90 -16.18 -1.85
CA PRO A 47 -14.16 -16.12 -3.10
C PRO A 47 -12.89 -16.97 -3.01
N HIS A 48 -12.80 -18.04 -3.80
CA HIS A 48 -11.67 -18.94 -3.81
C HIS A 48 -11.42 -19.55 -5.19
N THR A 49 -10.24 -20.12 -5.40
CA THR A 49 -9.96 -21.09 -6.47
C THR A 49 -9.41 -22.38 -5.88
N VAL A 50 -9.81 -23.52 -6.45
CA VAL A 50 -9.25 -24.83 -6.09
C VAL A 50 -8.02 -25.08 -6.96
N THR A 51 -6.83 -25.10 -6.35
CA THR A 51 -5.55 -25.30 -7.07
C THR A 51 -5.06 -26.74 -7.02
N THR A 52 -5.69 -27.60 -6.21
CA THR A 52 -5.41 -29.04 -6.15
C THR A 52 -6.67 -29.78 -5.72
N ASN A 53 -7.00 -30.88 -6.38
CA ASN A 53 -8.11 -31.77 -6.04
C ASN A 53 -7.77 -33.20 -6.48
N THR A 54 -7.30 -34.00 -5.54
CA THR A 54 -6.78 -35.35 -5.78
C THR A 54 -7.16 -36.27 -4.64
N TYR A 55 -7.68 -37.47 -4.95
CA TYR A 55 -7.80 -38.57 -3.99
C TYR A 55 -7.04 -39.80 -4.51
N VAL A 56 -6.11 -40.31 -3.70
CA VAL A 56 -5.23 -41.44 -4.03
C VAL A 56 -5.72 -42.68 -3.28
N GLY A 57 -6.39 -43.58 -3.99
CA GLY A 57 -7.06 -44.73 -3.39
C GLY A 57 -6.13 -45.76 -2.75
N SER A 58 -4.88 -45.91 -3.23
CA SER A 58 -3.88 -46.77 -2.58
C SER A 58 -3.49 -46.28 -1.19
N ASP A 59 -3.58 -44.95 -0.98
CA ASP A 59 -3.09 -44.25 0.19
C ASP A 59 -4.26 -43.84 1.11
N TRP A 60 -5.50 -44.07 0.65
CA TRP A 60 -6.76 -43.71 1.28
C TRP A 60 -6.89 -42.21 1.61
N TRP A 61 -6.13 -41.38 0.88
CA TRP A 61 -5.89 -39.98 1.24
C TRP A 61 -6.26 -39.00 0.12
N GLY A 62 -6.95 -37.94 0.51
CA GLY A 62 -7.40 -36.84 -0.31
C GLY A 62 -6.68 -35.54 0.02
N THR A 63 -6.49 -34.69 -0.98
CA THR A 63 -5.91 -33.35 -0.82
C THR A 63 -6.69 -32.35 -1.66
N LEU A 64 -7.21 -31.33 -1.00
CA LEU A 64 -7.80 -30.14 -1.59
C LEU A 64 -6.95 -28.93 -1.21
N VAL A 65 -6.54 -28.12 -2.20
CA VAL A 65 -5.85 -26.85 -1.92
C VAL A 65 -6.74 -25.71 -2.39
N PHE A 66 -7.15 -24.88 -1.45
CA PHE A 66 -7.98 -23.70 -1.67
C PHE A 66 -7.12 -22.44 -1.60
N LYS A 67 -7.03 -21.67 -2.69
CA LYS A 67 -6.54 -20.29 -2.62
C LYS A 67 -7.72 -19.37 -2.34
N ASN A 68 -7.72 -18.71 -1.20
CA ASN A 68 -8.67 -17.64 -0.91
C ASN A 68 -8.39 -16.45 -1.85
N THR A 69 -9.26 -16.19 -2.81
CA THR A 69 -9.15 -15.04 -3.74
C THR A 69 -9.90 -13.81 -3.24
N GLY A 70 -10.54 -13.91 -2.08
CA GLY A 70 -11.20 -12.80 -1.40
C GLY A 70 -10.19 -11.83 -0.78
N THR A 71 -10.67 -10.62 -0.49
CA THR A 71 -9.91 -9.53 0.12
C THR A 71 -9.85 -9.61 1.66
N ARG A 72 -10.46 -10.64 2.25
CA ARG A 72 -10.53 -10.88 3.70
C ARG A 72 -10.14 -12.33 4.02
N ALA A 73 -9.69 -12.57 5.25
CA ALA A 73 -9.48 -13.94 5.73
C ALA A 73 -10.83 -14.67 5.90
N ILE A 74 -10.86 -15.96 5.58
CA ILE A 74 -12.00 -16.84 5.82
C ILE A 74 -11.80 -17.47 7.19
N THR A 75 -12.59 -17.05 8.18
CA THR A 75 -12.55 -17.59 9.55
C THR A 75 -13.70 -18.55 9.76
N GLY A 76 -13.49 -19.66 10.46
CA GLY A 76 -14.56 -20.64 10.70
C GLY A 76 -15.08 -21.33 9.42
N PRO A 77 -14.22 -21.79 8.49
CA PRO A 77 -14.67 -22.31 7.19
C PRO A 77 -15.47 -23.62 7.31
N GLN A 78 -16.35 -23.82 6.32
CA GLN A 78 -16.80 -25.15 5.92
C GLN A 78 -16.23 -25.53 4.56
N VAL A 79 -15.74 -26.76 4.45
CA VAL A 79 -15.32 -27.41 3.19
C VAL A 79 -16.38 -28.44 2.82
N ILE A 80 -17.02 -28.25 1.67
CA ILE A 80 -18.13 -29.08 1.19
C ILE A 80 -17.73 -29.71 -0.13
N PHE A 81 -17.95 -31.02 -0.30
CA PHE A 81 -17.69 -31.72 -1.57
C PHE A 81 -18.45 -33.04 -1.66
N ASN A 82 -18.60 -33.54 -2.89
CA ASN A 82 -19.21 -34.83 -3.18
C ASN A 82 -18.17 -35.92 -3.45
N VAL A 83 -18.36 -37.07 -2.80
CA VAL A 83 -17.65 -38.34 -3.04
C VAL A 83 -18.50 -39.29 -3.91
N PRO A 84 -17.94 -40.39 -4.47
CA PRO A 84 -18.72 -41.36 -5.23
C PRO A 84 -19.82 -42.03 -4.40
N SER A 85 -20.86 -42.54 -5.07
CA SER A 85 -21.97 -43.24 -4.38
C SER A 85 -21.47 -44.47 -3.62
N GLY A 86 -21.85 -44.58 -2.34
CA GLY A 86 -21.41 -45.64 -1.43
C GLY A 86 -20.06 -45.39 -0.73
N VAL A 87 -19.38 -44.28 -1.03
CA VAL A 87 -18.15 -43.86 -0.34
C VAL A 87 -18.49 -43.02 0.89
N THR A 88 -17.78 -43.23 1.98
CA THR A 88 -17.95 -42.55 3.26
C THR A 88 -16.69 -41.81 3.66
N CYS A 89 -16.80 -40.53 3.99
CA CYS A 89 -15.74 -39.73 4.61
C CYS A 89 -15.52 -40.19 6.07
N ASP A 90 -14.27 -40.38 6.50
CA ASP A 90 -13.98 -41.12 7.75
C ASP A 90 -12.82 -40.59 8.62
N HIS A 91 -12.21 -39.45 8.28
CA HIS A 91 -11.19 -38.79 9.11
C HIS A 91 -11.47 -37.30 9.31
N ASP A 92 -11.33 -36.84 10.56
CA ASP A 92 -11.29 -35.43 10.95
C ASP A 92 -9.85 -35.02 11.30
N GLU A 93 -9.31 -34.04 10.57
CA GLU A 93 -8.07 -33.35 10.90
C GLU A 93 -8.18 -32.62 12.26
N PRO A 94 -7.10 -32.41 13.02
CA PRO A 94 -7.16 -31.75 14.33
C PRO A 94 -7.82 -30.36 14.28
N GLY A 95 -8.98 -30.23 14.94
CA GLY A 95 -9.77 -29.00 14.96
C GLY A 95 -10.88 -28.93 13.90
N TRP A 96 -11.09 -29.98 13.12
CA TRP A 96 -12.24 -30.16 12.23
C TRP A 96 -13.25 -31.17 12.80
N THR A 97 -14.49 -31.08 12.32
CA THR A 97 -15.53 -32.11 12.49
C THR A 97 -16.33 -32.22 11.19
N HIS A 98 -16.85 -33.41 10.86
CA HIS A 98 -17.65 -33.59 9.65
C HIS A 98 -19.02 -34.22 9.87
N THR A 99 -19.84 -34.06 8.83
CA THR A 99 -21.11 -34.75 8.63
C THR A 99 -21.21 -35.17 7.17
N GLN A 100 -21.96 -36.23 6.87
CA GLN A 100 -22.22 -36.67 5.51
C GLN A 100 -23.71 -36.89 5.29
N SER A 101 -24.22 -36.41 4.14
CA SER A 101 -25.60 -36.62 3.68
C SER A 101 -25.57 -37.16 2.26
N GLY A 102 -25.91 -38.45 2.09
CA GLY A 102 -25.76 -39.15 0.82
C GLY A 102 -24.31 -39.13 0.34
N VAL A 103 -24.07 -38.48 -0.81
CA VAL A 103 -22.74 -38.31 -1.41
C VAL A 103 -21.99 -37.07 -0.93
N THR A 104 -22.63 -36.16 -0.19
CA THR A 104 -22.05 -34.87 0.19
C THR A 104 -21.43 -34.94 1.57
N CYS A 105 -20.11 -34.72 1.65
CA CYS A 105 -19.39 -34.51 2.91
C CYS A 105 -19.27 -33.01 3.20
N THR A 106 -19.51 -32.63 4.46
CA THR A 106 -19.38 -31.25 4.96
C THR A 106 -18.49 -31.27 6.19
N TYR A 107 -17.30 -30.70 6.04
CA TYR A 107 -16.30 -30.51 7.09
C TYR A 107 -16.38 -29.08 7.61
N SER A 108 -16.39 -28.90 8.93
CA SER A 108 -16.44 -27.58 9.59
C SER A 108 -15.27 -27.44 10.56
N SER A 109 -14.64 -26.27 10.63
CA SER A 109 -13.71 -25.94 11.71
C SER A 109 -13.96 -24.51 12.19
N PRO A 110 -14.28 -24.28 13.48
CA PRO A 110 -14.43 -22.93 14.02
C PRO A 110 -13.07 -22.24 14.27
N SER A 111 -11.98 -23.00 14.32
CA SER A 111 -10.64 -22.51 14.69
C SER A 111 -9.73 -22.21 13.49
N VAL A 112 -10.01 -22.78 12.31
CA VAL A 112 -9.23 -22.50 11.11
C VAL A 112 -9.50 -21.09 10.58
N THR A 113 -8.43 -20.42 10.14
CA THR A 113 -8.48 -19.14 9.44
C THR A 113 -7.60 -19.19 8.20
N ILE A 114 -8.19 -18.95 7.03
CA ILE A 114 -7.50 -18.95 5.73
C ILE A 114 -7.31 -17.49 5.30
N GLY A 115 -6.08 -16.98 5.41
CA GLY A 115 -5.76 -15.58 5.08
C GLY A 115 -6.13 -15.17 3.65
N ALA A 116 -6.35 -13.87 3.42
CA ALA A 116 -6.56 -13.34 2.06
C ALA A 116 -5.35 -13.66 1.15
N ASN A 117 -5.60 -14.12 -0.07
CA ASN A 117 -4.60 -14.66 -1.01
C ASN A 117 -3.77 -15.86 -0.49
N ALA A 118 -4.05 -16.40 0.70
CA ALA A 118 -3.38 -17.60 1.20
C ALA A 118 -3.97 -18.86 0.54
N SER A 119 -3.10 -19.84 0.31
CA SER A 119 -3.54 -21.22 0.07
C SER A 119 -3.68 -21.96 1.39
N TYR A 120 -4.76 -22.72 1.55
CA TYR A 120 -4.95 -23.68 2.62
C TYR A 120 -5.05 -25.07 2.03
N THR A 121 -4.23 -25.99 2.55
CA THR A 121 -4.31 -27.42 2.23
C THR A 121 -5.23 -28.08 3.23
N PHE A 122 -6.31 -28.67 2.74
CA PHE A 122 -7.24 -29.50 3.48
C PHE A 122 -7.03 -30.96 3.06
N TYR A 123 -6.94 -31.84 4.06
CA TYR A 123 -6.82 -33.28 3.87
C TYR A 123 -8.08 -33.99 4.35
N TYR A 124 -8.38 -35.13 3.73
CA TYR A 124 -9.49 -36.01 4.12
C TYR A 124 -9.16 -37.45 3.73
N SER A 125 -9.77 -38.43 4.40
CA SER A 125 -9.79 -39.83 3.94
C SER A 125 -11.22 -40.28 3.63
N THR A 126 -11.32 -41.41 2.94
CA THR A 126 -12.59 -42.11 2.78
C THR A 126 -12.39 -43.62 2.85
N ASN A 127 -13.48 -44.37 3.02
CA ASN A 127 -13.48 -45.83 2.95
C ASN A 127 -13.26 -46.43 1.54
N SER A 128 -12.79 -45.65 0.55
CA SER A 128 -12.56 -46.10 -0.82
C SER A 128 -11.07 -46.33 -1.11
N ASN A 129 -10.76 -47.52 -1.64
CA ASN A 129 -9.43 -47.86 -2.17
C ASN A 129 -9.24 -47.47 -3.66
N GLN A 130 -10.21 -46.80 -4.27
CA GLN A 130 -10.16 -46.34 -5.66
C GLN A 130 -9.88 -44.83 -5.71
N SER A 131 -8.96 -44.41 -6.58
CA SER A 131 -8.66 -43.00 -6.80
C SER A 131 -9.82 -42.30 -7.51
N PHE A 132 -10.14 -41.07 -7.09
CA PHE A 132 -11.19 -40.24 -7.71
C PHE A 132 -10.86 -38.75 -7.61
N THR A 133 -11.71 -37.91 -8.20
CA THR A 133 -11.68 -36.45 -8.04
C THR A 133 -12.98 -36.02 -7.37
N ALA A 134 -12.89 -35.27 -6.27
CA ALA A 134 -14.08 -34.78 -5.58
C ALA A 134 -14.85 -33.79 -6.47
N THR A 135 -16.17 -33.85 -6.46
CA THR A 135 -17.02 -32.95 -7.28
C THR A 135 -17.78 -31.96 -6.40
N GLN A 136 -18.33 -30.88 -6.99
CA GLN A 136 -19.06 -29.84 -6.23
C GLN A 136 -18.26 -29.28 -5.03
N VAL A 137 -16.94 -29.13 -5.19
CA VAL A 137 -16.06 -28.63 -4.13
C VAL A 137 -16.34 -27.15 -3.88
N GLN A 138 -16.62 -26.79 -2.62
CA GLN A 138 -16.93 -25.44 -2.17
C GLN A 138 -16.26 -25.12 -0.83
N LEU A 139 -16.01 -23.83 -0.61
CA LEU A 139 -15.52 -23.26 0.63
C LEU A 139 -16.46 -22.11 1.04
N THR A 140 -17.13 -22.24 2.19
CA THR A 140 -18.12 -21.28 2.69
C THR A 140 -17.77 -20.79 4.10
N SER A 141 -18.25 -19.60 4.47
CA SER A 141 -18.19 -19.09 5.85
C SER A 141 -19.13 -17.91 6.06
N ALA A 142 -19.57 -17.72 7.30
CA ALA A 142 -20.23 -16.50 7.75
C ALA A 142 -19.34 -15.25 7.57
N SER A 143 -18.00 -15.39 7.63
CA SER A 143 -17.07 -14.26 7.45
C SER A 143 -16.97 -13.72 6.02
N CYS A 144 -17.67 -14.37 5.09
CA CYS A 144 -17.76 -13.98 3.67
C CYS A 144 -19.07 -13.22 3.37
N GLY A 145 -19.94 -13.03 4.37
CA GLY A 145 -21.15 -12.20 4.31
C GLY A 145 -20.90 -10.72 4.60
N GLU A 146 -21.82 -9.88 4.12
CA GLU A 146 -21.76 -8.42 3.95
C GLU A 146 -21.11 -7.54 5.04
N GLY A 147 -20.32 -6.56 4.58
CA GLY A 147 -20.56 -5.14 4.89
C GLY A 147 -20.61 -4.66 6.36
N GLY A 148 -19.55 -4.88 7.15
CA GLY A 148 -19.39 -4.22 8.46
C GLY A 148 -17.93 -3.93 8.80
N GLU A 149 -17.68 -2.81 9.48
CA GLU A 149 -16.34 -2.41 9.96
C GLU A 149 -15.91 -3.27 11.17
N ASN A 150 -14.67 -3.76 11.18
CA ASN A 150 -14.04 -4.33 12.37
C ASN A 150 -12.50 -4.21 12.28
N PRO A 151 -11.75 -4.13 13.40
CA PRO A 151 -10.36 -3.67 13.39
C PRO A 151 -9.34 -4.79 13.21
N GLY A 152 -8.30 -4.51 12.43
CA GLY A 152 -6.94 -5.01 12.62
C GLY A 152 -6.64 -6.49 12.32
N SER A 153 -6.44 -6.86 11.05
CA SER A 153 -5.29 -7.68 10.59
C SER A 153 -5.38 -8.07 9.09
N THR A 154 -4.34 -8.15 8.25
CA THR A 154 -3.09 -7.34 8.09
C THR A 154 -2.50 -7.61 6.68
N ASP A 155 -3.06 -7.04 5.60
CA ASP A 155 -2.31 -6.92 4.33
C ASP A 155 -1.80 -5.49 4.09
N GLY A 156 -2.52 -4.48 4.59
CA GLY A 156 -2.04 -3.09 4.67
C GLY A 156 -2.01 -2.55 6.11
N MET A 157 -1.94 -1.23 6.20
CA MET A 157 -2.37 -0.45 7.36
C MET A 157 -3.91 -0.28 7.36
N THR A 158 -4.53 -0.02 8.51
CA THR A 158 -5.95 0.38 8.57
C THR A 158 -6.15 1.74 7.89
N ALA A 159 -7.39 2.10 7.56
CA ALA A 159 -7.69 3.40 6.94
C ALA A 159 -7.14 4.59 7.74
N ASN A 160 -7.22 4.56 9.08
CA ASN A 160 -6.72 5.64 9.91
C ASN A 160 -5.18 5.59 10.07
N GLN A 161 -4.58 4.41 10.22
CA GLN A 161 -3.12 4.25 10.20
C GLN A 161 -2.52 4.76 8.86
N LYS A 162 -3.21 4.49 7.74
CA LYS A 162 -2.85 4.99 6.42
C LYS A 162 -2.94 6.53 6.35
N LYS A 163 -4.04 7.14 6.83
CA LYS A 163 -4.14 8.62 6.93
C LYS A 163 -2.99 9.23 7.74
N VAL A 164 -2.62 8.62 8.88
CA VAL A 164 -1.48 9.08 9.70
C VAL A 164 -0.16 8.95 8.94
N ALA A 165 0.07 7.84 8.24
CA ALA A 165 1.26 7.64 7.42
C ALA A 165 1.35 8.64 6.26
N GLU A 166 0.25 8.83 5.51
CA GLU A 166 0.16 9.77 4.39
C GLU A 166 0.29 11.22 4.84
N GLY A 167 -0.34 11.58 5.97
CA GLY A 167 -0.18 12.91 6.57
C GLY A 167 1.24 13.18 7.04
N LEU A 168 1.92 12.18 7.62
CA LEU A 168 3.32 12.31 8.02
C LEU A 168 4.24 12.43 6.79
N THR A 169 4.06 11.61 5.76
CA THR A 169 4.79 11.74 4.49
C THR A 169 4.54 13.10 3.84
N SER A 170 3.29 13.56 3.79
CA SER A 170 2.93 14.87 3.21
C SER A 170 3.58 16.03 3.95
N ILE A 171 3.81 15.93 5.27
CA ILE A 171 4.60 16.95 5.98
C ILE A 171 6.00 17.05 5.37
N TRP A 172 6.68 15.92 5.12
CA TRP A 172 8.04 15.93 4.59
C TRP A 172 8.15 16.36 3.13
N GLU A 173 7.13 16.08 2.31
CA GLU A 173 7.10 16.52 0.91
C GLU A 173 6.62 17.99 0.76
N ASN A 174 5.68 18.46 1.61
CA ASN A 174 4.90 19.69 1.35
C ASN A 174 4.82 20.70 2.53
N ASP A 175 5.50 20.47 3.65
CA ASP A 175 5.33 21.19 4.94
C ASP A 175 3.89 21.23 5.50
N THR A 176 3.05 20.27 5.10
CA THR A 176 1.65 20.17 5.57
C THR A 176 1.14 18.73 5.52
N PRO A 177 0.35 18.28 6.52
CA PRO A 177 -0.33 16.98 6.46
C PRO A 177 -1.51 16.96 5.46
N VAL A 178 -1.82 18.09 4.81
CA VAL A 178 -2.83 18.17 3.75
C VAL A 178 -2.25 17.66 2.43
N ILE A 179 -2.81 16.57 1.93
CA ILE A 179 -2.51 16.04 0.60
C ILE A 179 -3.05 17.01 -0.47
N ASP A 180 -2.16 17.59 -1.28
CA ASP A 180 -2.57 18.51 -2.35
C ASP A 180 -2.86 17.75 -3.67
N TYR A 181 -4.13 17.43 -3.87
CA TYR A 181 -4.63 16.84 -5.12
C TYR A 181 -4.72 17.86 -6.27
N ALA A 182 -4.72 19.16 -5.99
CA ALA A 182 -4.86 20.23 -6.98
C ALA A 182 -3.53 20.75 -7.52
N TYR A 183 -2.42 20.49 -6.81
CA TYR A 183 -1.07 20.87 -7.22
C TYR A 183 -0.76 20.43 -8.66
N ALA A 184 -0.18 21.33 -9.45
CA ALA A 184 0.38 21.05 -10.77
C ALA A 184 1.39 22.14 -11.11
N GLU A 185 2.63 21.78 -11.44
CA GLU A 185 3.69 22.73 -11.79
C GLU A 185 4.76 22.07 -12.68
N ASN A 186 5.33 22.81 -13.62
CA ASN A 186 6.56 22.39 -14.30
C ASN A 186 7.73 22.96 -13.49
N ILE A 187 8.23 22.19 -12.53
CA ILE A 187 9.37 22.57 -11.67
C ILE A 187 10.73 22.53 -12.39
N HIS A 188 10.73 22.35 -13.72
CA HIS A 188 11.89 22.40 -14.61
C HIS A 188 13.01 21.38 -14.29
N ASP A 189 12.66 20.25 -13.69
CA ASP A 189 13.59 19.17 -13.33
C ASP A 189 13.76 18.08 -14.41
N GLY A 190 13.15 18.29 -15.59
CA GLY A 190 13.19 17.35 -16.72
C GLY A 190 12.08 16.30 -16.74
N ARG A 191 11.13 16.30 -15.80
CA ARG A 191 9.98 15.38 -15.77
C ARG A 191 8.68 15.95 -16.37
N GLY A 192 8.71 17.17 -16.88
CA GLY A 192 7.52 17.87 -17.39
C GLY A 192 6.70 18.47 -16.24
N TYR A 193 5.36 18.35 -16.30
CA TYR A 193 4.50 18.76 -15.20
C TYR A 193 4.49 17.71 -14.08
N THR A 194 4.74 18.13 -12.84
CA THR A 194 4.61 17.38 -11.58
C THR A 194 3.27 17.72 -10.94
N ASN A 195 2.45 16.74 -10.53
CA ASN A 195 1.03 16.97 -10.22
C ASN A 195 0.48 16.12 -9.06
N GLY A 196 -0.42 16.70 -8.27
CA GLY A 196 -1.29 15.99 -7.35
C GLY A 196 -0.60 15.25 -6.19
N ARG A 197 -1.34 14.32 -5.58
CA ARG A 197 -1.07 13.74 -4.24
C ARG A 197 0.30 13.09 -4.01
N ALA A 198 1.03 12.77 -5.08
CA ALA A 198 2.30 12.04 -5.05
C ALA A 198 3.34 12.63 -6.03
N GLY A 199 3.12 13.84 -6.54
CA GLY A 199 4.03 14.44 -7.52
C GLY A 199 4.06 13.70 -8.86
N PHE A 200 2.91 13.24 -9.34
CA PHE A 200 2.79 12.47 -10.58
C PHE A 200 3.31 13.26 -11.77
N CYS A 201 4.18 12.68 -12.60
CA CYS A 201 4.84 13.42 -13.66
C CYS A 201 4.32 13.06 -15.06
N THR A 202 4.14 14.06 -15.93
CA THR A 202 3.72 13.81 -17.33
C THR A 202 4.82 13.10 -18.11
N GLY A 203 6.09 13.42 -17.82
CA GLY A 203 7.24 12.88 -18.52
C GLY A 203 7.67 11.47 -18.13
N THR A 204 7.10 10.89 -17.08
CA THR A 204 7.35 9.52 -16.60
C THR A 204 6.11 8.61 -16.67
N GLY A 205 5.01 9.10 -17.26
CA GLY A 205 3.80 8.31 -17.57
C GLY A 205 2.81 8.14 -16.41
N ASP A 206 3.21 8.37 -15.17
CA ASP A 206 2.39 8.20 -13.98
C ASP A 206 1.26 9.25 -13.86
N ALA A 207 1.47 10.51 -14.30
CA ALA A 207 0.36 11.46 -14.45
C ALA A 207 -0.62 11.03 -15.55
N ILE A 208 -0.14 10.32 -16.58
CA ILE A 208 -0.96 9.84 -17.70
C ILE A 208 -1.91 8.74 -17.21
N MET A 209 -1.43 7.83 -16.35
CA MET A 209 -2.26 6.81 -15.69
C MET A 209 -3.41 7.43 -14.88
N VAL A 210 -3.20 8.59 -14.24
CA VAL A 210 -4.26 9.32 -13.52
C VAL A 210 -5.30 9.86 -14.51
N VAL A 211 -4.88 10.48 -15.62
CA VAL A 211 -5.81 11.01 -16.63
C VAL A 211 -6.56 9.90 -17.36
N GLU A 212 -5.93 8.77 -17.66
CA GLU A 212 -6.57 7.59 -18.23
C GLU A 212 -7.63 7.01 -17.30
N CYS A 213 -7.32 6.87 -15.99
CA CYS A 213 -8.31 6.49 -14.99
C CYS A 213 -9.49 7.47 -14.97
N TYR A 214 -9.20 8.78 -14.93
CA TYR A 214 -10.23 9.82 -14.83
C TYR A 214 -11.11 9.91 -16.09
N LYS A 215 -10.53 9.64 -17.27
CA LYS A 215 -11.23 9.51 -18.55
C LYS A 215 -12.24 8.35 -18.56
N ASN A 216 -11.90 7.24 -17.90
CA ASN A 216 -12.81 6.09 -17.79
C ASN A 216 -13.99 6.35 -16.84
N LEU A 217 -13.86 7.30 -15.90
CA LEU A 217 -14.96 7.74 -15.03
C LEU A 217 -15.75 8.90 -15.63
N ARG A 218 -15.12 9.78 -16.43
CA ARG A 218 -15.74 11.02 -16.92
C ARG A 218 -15.37 11.37 -18.36
N SER A 219 -16.40 11.63 -19.17
CA SER A 219 -16.29 12.25 -20.50
C SER A 219 -16.11 13.78 -20.42
N GLU A 220 -15.68 14.38 -21.52
CA GLU A 220 -15.55 15.85 -21.66
C GLU A 220 -16.89 16.57 -21.41
N ALA A 221 -17.99 16.06 -21.98
CA ALA A 221 -19.34 16.56 -21.76
C ALA A 221 -19.76 16.53 -20.27
N ASN A 222 -19.20 15.61 -19.48
CA ASN A 222 -19.42 15.49 -18.05
C ASN A 222 -18.34 16.20 -17.21
N GLY A 223 -17.62 17.17 -17.79
CA GLY A 223 -16.68 18.05 -17.09
C GLY A 223 -15.24 17.53 -16.99
N ASN A 224 -14.86 16.48 -17.72
CA ASN A 224 -13.46 16.08 -17.82
C ASN A 224 -12.67 17.07 -18.71
N ARG A 225 -12.15 18.13 -18.09
CA ARG A 225 -11.27 19.13 -18.70
C ARG A 225 -9.96 18.55 -19.24
N LEU A 226 -9.55 17.38 -18.76
CA LEU A 226 -8.27 16.76 -19.13
C LEU A 226 -8.37 15.92 -20.42
N ALA A 227 -9.58 15.59 -20.88
CA ALA A 227 -9.82 14.76 -22.05
C ALA A 227 -9.11 15.27 -23.32
N LYS A 228 -9.12 16.59 -23.55
CA LYS A 228 -8.48 17.26 -24.69
C LYS A 228 -6.95 17.04 -24.77
N TYR A 229 -6.28 16.84 -23.63
CA TYR A 229 -4.82 16.64 -23.60
C TYR A 229 -4.39 15.22 -23.97
N MET A 230 -5.31 14.26 -24.04
CA MET A 230 -4.98 12.84 -24.28
C MET A 230 -4.09 12.59 -25.50
N PRO A 231 -4.26 13.24 -26.67
CA PRO A 231 -3.35 13.05 -27.80
C PRO A 231 -1.89 13.45 -27.48
N GLY A 232 -1.70 14.56 -26.77
CA GLY A 232 -0.38 15.02 -26.32
C GLY A 232 0.23 14.09 -25.26
N LEU A 233 -0.58 13.66 -24.29
CA LEU A 233 -0.15 12.68 -23.28
C LEU A 233 0.25 11.35 -23.93
N THR A 234 -0.55 10.80 -24.86
CA THR A 234 -0.19 9.57 -25.59
C THR A 234 1.11 9.73 -26.38
N ALA A 235 1.37 10.88 -27.00
CA ALA A 235 2.64 11.15 -27.68
C ALA A 235 3.83 11.18 -26.69
N ILE A 236 3.67 11.82 -25.53
CA ILE A 236 4.66 11.81 -24.45
C ILE A 236 4.93 10.38 -23.95
N ASN A 237 3.88 9.60 -23.66
CA ASN A 237 3.99 8.23 -23.16
C ASN A 237 4.72 7.33 -24.15
N ASN A 238 4.38 7.41 -25.44
CA ASN A 238 5.02 6.59 -26.47
C ASN A 238 6.53 6.87 -26.58
N ARG A 239 6.97 8.11 -26.37
CA ARG A 239 8.40 8.45 -26.29
C ARG A 239 9.05 7.98 -24.99
N PHE A 240 8.38 8.13 -23.85
CA PHE A 240 8.86 7.57 -22.58
C PHE A 240 9.10 6.05 -22.68
N LEU A 241 8.12 5.30 -23.20
CA LEU A 241 8.18 3.85 -23.36
C LEU A 241 9.23 3.39 -24.39
N SER A 242 9.46 4.16 -25.46
CA SER A 242 10.46 3.80 -26.49
C SER A 242 11.89 4.19 -26.13
N THR A 243 12.09 5.19 -25.29
CA THR A 243 13.44 5.67 -24.88
C THR A 243 13.87 5.18 -23.50
N GLY A 244 12.91 4.88 -22.62
CA GLY A 244 13.19 4.69 -21.20
C GLY A 244 13.74 5.94 -20.52
N GLN A 245 13.46 7.13 -21.04
CA GLN A 245 13.95 8.41 -20.51
C GLN A 245 12.80 9.36 -20.18
N SER A 246 12.93 10.10 -19.07
CA SER A 246 11.97 11.14 -18.68
C SER A 246 11.80 12.19 -19.77
N GLN A 247 10.56 12.56 -20.08
CA GLN A 247 10.24 13.51 -21.13
C GLN A 247 10.02 14.91 -20.56
N ALA A 248 10.97 15.82 -20.78
CA ALA A 248 10.93 17.18 -20.25
C ALA A 248 9.92 18.13 -20.93
N SER A 249 9.47 17.80 -22.15
CA SER A 249 8.59 18.68 -22.94
C SER A 249 7.17 18.77 -22.35
N THR A 250 6.65 20.00 -22.26
CA THR A 250 5.25 20.30 -21.98
C THR A 250 4.49 20.87 -23.18
N ALA A 251 5.16 21.14 -24.30
CA ALA A 251 4.60 21.86 -25.45
C ALA A 251 3.37 21.16 -26.07
N GLU A 252 3.31 19.83 -26.02
CA GLU A 252 2.17 19.02 -26.46
C GLU A 252 0.90 19.20 -25.61
N LEU A 253 1.06 19.72 -24.39
CA LEU A 253 -0.03 20.05 -23.48
C LEU A 253 -0.34 21.55 -23.57
N ASP A 254 0.70 22.38 -23.55
CA ASP A 254 0.59 23.85 -23.57
C ASP A 254 -0.09 24.38 -24.86
N SER A 255 0.10 23.67 -25.98
CA SER A 255 -0.57 23.96 -27.26
C SER A 255 -2.08 23.66 -27.26
N VAL A 256 -2.58 22.92 -26.27
CA VAL A 256 -4.00 22.51 -26.13
C VAL A 256 -4.71 23.27 -25.00
N GLY A 257 -3.96 23.82 -24.04
CA GLY A 257 -4.50 24.70 -23.00
C GLY A 257 -3.61 24.81 -21.76
N ASN A 258 -4.11 25.49 -20.74
CA ASN A 258 -3.42 25.64 -19.47
C ASN A 258 -3.59 24.37 -18.62
N TRP A 259 -2.63 23.45 -18.74
CA TRP A 259 -2.60 22.17 -18.03
C TRP A 259 -2.77 22.34 -16.51
N VAL A 260 -2.00 23.24 -15.90
CA VAL A 260 -2.02 23.51 -14.45
C VAL A 260 -3.42 23.92 -13.97
N SER A 261 -4.05 24.85 -14.70
CA SER A 261 -5.40 25.32 -14.38
C SER A 261 -6.46 24.23 -14.53
N ASP A 262 -6.40 23.42 -15.60
CA ASP A 262 -7.38 22.35 -15.83
C ASP A 262 -7.19 21.13 -14.89
N TRP A 263 -5.96 20.85 -14.45
CA TRP A 263 -5.68 19.86 -13.39
C TRP A 263 -6.27 20.34 -12.06
N ALA A 264 -5.92 21.55 -11.62
CA ALA A 264 -6.45 22.14 -10.39
C ALA A 264 -7.99 22.26 -10.42
N ALA A 265 -8.56 22.63 -11.56
CA ALA A 265 -10.02 22.69 -11.76
C ALA A 265 -10.70 21.32 -11.62
N SER A 266 -10.02 20.23 -12.01
CA SER A 266 -10.56 18.86 -11.94
C SER A 266 -10.73 18.38 -10.49
N TYR A 267 -9.88 18.83 -9.56
CA TYR A 267 -10.07 18.61 -8.12
C TYR A 267 -10.99 19.65 -7.45
N THR A 268 -10.79 20.93 -7.75
CA THR A 268 -11.50 22.01 -7.04
C THR A 268 -12.99 22.09 -7.40
N THR A 269 -13.39 21.67 -8.60
CA THR A 269 -14.81 21.62 -9.01
C THR A 269 -15.57 20.52 -8.26
N THR A 270 -16.64 20.88 -7.55
CA THR A 270 -17.40 19.96 -6.67
C THR A 270 -17.91 18.71 -7.39
N THR A 271 -18.37 18.82 -8.64
CA THR A 271 -18.96 17.69 -9.39
C THR A 271 -17.94 16.70 -9.93
N THR A 272 -16.65 17.06 -10.01
CA THR A 272 -15.56 16.21 -10.53
C THR A 272 -14.60 15.71 -9.44
N ARG A 273 -14.56 16.42 -8.29
CA ARG A 273 -13.62 16.20 -7.20
C ARG A 273 -13.48 14.76 -6.76
N ALA A 274 -14.60 14.05 -6.58
CA ALA A 274 -14.60 12.68 -6.05
C ALA A 274 -13.88 11.70 -7.00
N ASP A 275 -14.19 11.76 -8.29
CA ASP A 275 -13.60 10.88 -9.31
C ASP A 275 -12.13 11.20 -9.56
N PHE A 276 -11.78 12.49 -9.57
CA PHE A 276 -10.38 12.89 -9.78
C PHE A 276 -9.51 12.53 -8.56
N LYS A 277 -10.06 12.69 -7.34
CA LYS A 277 -9.42 12.21 -6.11
C LYS A 277 -9.26 10.69 -6.11
N SER A 278 -10.30 9.93 -6.45
CA SER A 278 -10.25 8.46 -6.42
C SER A 278 -9.25 7.89 -7.42
N CYS A 279 -9.12 8.50 -8.60
CA CYS A 279 -8.09 8.12 -9.56
C CYS A 279 -6.67 8.44 -9.08
N GLN A 280 -6.43 9.64 -8.53
CA GLN A 280 -5.15 9.95 -7.90
C GLN A 280 -4.83 8.97 -6.75
N ASP A 281 -5.80 8.67 -5.90
CA ASP A 281 -5.66 7.71 -4.81
C ASP A 281 -5.26 6.33 -5.34
N LYS A 282 -6.00 5.81 -6.32
CA LYS A 282 -5.76 4.51 -6.97
C LYS A 282 -4.37 4.40 -7.59
N ILE A 283 -3.90 5.42 -8.32
CA ILE A 283 -2.59 5.35 -8.98
C ILE A 283 -1.44 5.46 -7.97
N SER A 284 -1.54 6.33 -6.95
CA SER A 284 -0.55 6.34 -5.86
C SER A 284 -0.57 5.03 -5.07
N ASP A 285 -1.73 4.41 -4.93
CA ASP A 285 -1.84 3.11 -4.26
C ASP A 285 -1.21 1.99 -5.08
N GLN A 286 -1.37 2.02 -6.41
CA GLN A 286 -0.78 1.08 -7.35
C GLN A 286 0.75 1.20 -7.40
N LEU A 287 1.29 2.43 -7.41
CA LEU A 287 2.72 2.69 -7.61
C LEU A 287 3.54 2.67 -6.32
N TYR A 288 2.98 3.05 -5.16
CA TYR A 288 3.75 3.22 -3.92
C TYR A 288 3.22 2.40 -2.75
N TYR A 289 1.92 2.52 -2.42
CA TYR A 289 1.37 1.88 -1.23
C TYR A 289 1.36 0.36 -1.34
N THR A 290 0.82 -0.19 -2.44
CA THR A 290 0.69 -1.64 -2.64
C THR A 290 2.06 -2.31 -2.76
N PRO A 291 3.04 -1.77 -3.53
CA PRO A 291 4.41 -2.29 -3.51
C PRO A 291 5.07 -2.25 -2.12
N ALA A 292 4.90 -1.15 -1.36
CA ALA A 292 5.41 -1.07 0.01
C ALA A 292 4.77 -2.11 0.95
N MET A 293 3.45 -2.34 0.84
CA MET A 293 2.76 -3.34 1.64
C MET A 293 3.13 -4.77 1.23
N ASN A 294 3.34 -5.03 -0.07
CA ASN A 294 3.86 -6.30 -0.58
C ASN A 294 5.28 -6.58 -0.07
N ALA A 295 6.14 -5.56 -0.03
CA ALA A 295 7.46 -5.66 0.59
C ALA A 295 7.35 -5.91 2.10
N ALA A 296 6.49 -5.19 2.83
CA ALA A 296 6.23 -5.45 4.26
C ALA A 296 5.81 -6.91 4.51
N LYS A 297 4.83 -7.43 3.74
CA LYS A 297 4.36 -8.82 3.79
C LYS A 297 5.48 -9.81 3.51
N LYS A 298 6.26 -9.61 2.44
CA LYS A 298 7.41 -10.44 2.06
C LYS A 298 8.48 -10.53 3.15
N TRP A 299 8.66 -9.49 3.95
CA TRP A 299 9.67 -9.41 5.00
C TRP A 299 9.13 -9.57 6.42
N GLY A 300 7.86 -9.98 6.58
CA GLY A 300 7.25 -10.29 7.87
C GLY A 300 6.92 -9.08 8.74
N LEU A 301 6.83 -7.87 8.15
CA LEU A 301 6.53 -6.63 8.88
C LEU A 301 5.03 -6.49 9.08
N VAL A 302 4.56 -6.64 10.33
CA VAL A 302 3.14 -6.56 10.65
C VAL A 302 2.74 -5.19 11.22
N LYS A 303 3.67 -4.48 11.87
CA LYS A 303 3.41 -3.22 12.59
C LYS A 303 3.21 -2.03 11.66
N ALA A 304 2.25 -1.17 12.04
CA ALA A 304 1.85 -0.03 11.24
C ALA A 304 2.97 1.02 11.09
N LEU A 305 3.79 1.23 12.12
CA LEU A 305 4.93 2.14 12.05
C LEU A 305 6.00 1.67 11.05
N SER A 306 6.26 0.36 10.98
CA SER A 306 7.18 -0.23 9.99
C SER A 306 6.65 -0.06 8.57
N LYS A 307 5.35 -0.32 8.38
CA LYS A 307 4.63 -0.12 7.11
C LYS A 307 4.62 1.34 6.67
N ALA A 308 4.42 2.29 7.60
CA ALA A 308 4.47 3.71 7.33
C ALA A 308 5.87 4.19 6.95
N ALA A 309 6.92 3.77 7.69
CA ALA A 309 8.31 4.09 7.37
C ALA A 309 8.75 3.51 6.01
N LEU A 310 8.21 2.35 5.63
CA LEU A 310 8.47 1.71 4.34
C LEU A 310 7.72 2.42 3.20
N TYR A 311 6.44 2.75 3.38
CA TYR A 311 5.67 3.57 2.42
C TYR A 311 6.35 4.92 2.14
N ASP A 312 6.78 5.62 3.19
CA ASP A 312 7.51 6.88 3.08
C ASP A 312 8.86 6.72 2.33
N ALA A 313 9.52 5.57 2.47
CA ALA A 313 10.74 5.26 1.72
C ALA A 313 10.44 4.90 0.24
N PHE A 314 9.32 4.26 -0.06
CA PHE A 314 8.87 4.00 -1.43
C PHE A 314 8.51 5.29 -2.17
N ILE A 315 7.92 6.27 -1.48
CA ILE A 315 7.68 7.62 -2.03
C ILE A 315 9.01 8.34 -2.27
N ASN A 316 9.88 8.40 -1.25
CA ASN A 316 11.10 9.23 -1.30
C ASN A 316 12.25 8.64 -2.14
N HIS A 317 12.38 7.32 -2.23
CA HIS A 317 13.51 6.64 -2.88
C HIS A 317 13.11 5.62 -3.96
N GLY A 318 11.82 5.54 -4.28
CA GLY A 318 11.27 4.49 -5.14
C GLY A 318 11.34 3.10 -4.51
N GLU A 319 10.73 2.11 -5.19
CA GLU A 319 10.77 0.70 -4.76
C GLU A 319 12.21 0.18 -4.63
N TRP A 320 13.07 0.45 -5.62
CA TRP A 320 14.43 -0.08 -5.64
C TRP A 320 15.25 0.40 -4.42
N GLY A 321 15.19 1.69 -4.08
CA GLY A 321 15.90 2.25 -2.93
C GLY A 321 15.39 1.69 -1.60
N ALA A 322 14.06 1.62 -1.45
CA ALA A 322 13.44 1.02 -0.27
C ALA A 322 13.82 -0.46 -0.08
N LEU A 323 13.87 -1.24 -1.16
CA LEU A 323 14.32 -2.64 -1.13
C LEU A 323 15.81 -2.77 -0.79
N GLN A 324 16.68 -1.83 -1.19
CA GLN A 324 18.08 -1.82 -0.73
C GLN A 324 18.18 -1.57 0.78
N PHE A 325 17.38 -0.67 1.35
CA PHE A 325 17.39 -0.44 2.80
C PHE A 325 16.94 -1.67 3.58
N ILE A 326 15.92 -2.39 3.11
CA ILE A 326 15.50 -3.67 3.72
C ILE A 326 16.66 -4.68 3.69
N LYS A 327 17.31 -4.86 2.53
CA LYS A 327 18.46 -5.76 2.38
C LYS A 327 19.61 -5.38 3.31
N ALA A 328 19.94 -4.08 3.40
CA ALA A 328 21.01 -3.57 4.25
C ALA A 328 20.69 -3.69 5.74
N ALA A 329 19.42 -3.52 6.14
CA ALA A 329 18.96 -3.75 7.52
C ALA A 329 19.09 -5.22 7.92
N ASN A 330 18.61 -6.14 7.07
CA ASN A 330 18.72 -7.58 7.30
C ASN A 330 20.18 -8.04 7.39
N THR A 331 21.03 -7.55 6.50
CA THR A 331 22.48 -7.83 6.53
C THR A 331 23.11 -7.33 7.83
N ALA A 332 22.75 -6.13 8.30
CA ALA A 332 23.23 -5.57 9.57
C ALA A 332 22.68 -6.28 10.82
N LEU A 333 21.64 -7.11 10.67
CA LEU A 333 21.08 -7.98 11.71
C LEU A 333 21.58 -9.43 11.61
N GLY A 334 22.59 -9.68 10.77
CA GLY A 334 23.17 -11.01 10.59
C GLY A 334 22.39 -11.95 9.67
N ASN A 335 21.32 -11.48 9.00
CA ASN A 335 20.64 -12.24 7.97
C ASN A 335 21.11 -11.83 6.56
N SER A 336 22.22 -12.44 6.13
CA SER A 336 22.80 -12.28 4.78
C SER A 336 22.28 -13.27 3.75
N GLY A 337 21.56 -14.32 4.16
CA GLY A 337 20.93 -15.28 3.25
C GLY A 337 19.67 -14.69 2.62
N GLN A 338 19.58 -14.66 1.30
CA GLN A 338 18.41 -14.14 0.58
C GLN A 338 17.23 -15.13 0.59
N VAL A 339 16.71 -15.42 1.78
CA VAL A 339 15.46 -16.16 2.02
C VAL A 339 14.53 -15.34 2.91
N ALA A 340 13.21 -15.50 2.69
CA ALA A 340 12.19 -14.73 3.39
C ALA A 340 11.73 -15.43 4.69
N PRO A 341 11.27 -14.70 5.72
CA PRO A 341 11.58 -13.31 6.10
C PRO A 341 12.70 -13.27 7.16
N ALA A 342 13.27 -12.08 7.42
CA ALA A 342 14.31 -11.92 8.45
C ALA A 342 13.78 -11.68 9.86
N VAL A 343 12.65 -10.98 9.99
CA VAL A 343 11.99 -10.73 11.27
C VAL A 343 11.39 -12.04 11.79
N GLY A 344 11.58 -12.33 13.08
CA GLY A 344 11.18 -13.58 13.71
C GLY A 344 12.19 -14.74 13.54
N TYR A 345 12.74 -14.94 12.33
CA TYR A 345 13.54 -16.14 11.99
C TYR A 345 14.71 -16.44 12.94
N ASN A 346 15.47 -15.41 13.33
CA ASN A 346 16.59 -15.52 14.29
C ASN A 346 16.32 -14.76 15.61
N GLY A 347 15.05 -14.66 16.04
CA GLY A 347 14.68 -13.82 17.19
C GLY A 347 14.79 -12.31 16.95
N ILE A 348 15.06 -11.89 15.71
CA ILE A 348 15.06 -10.48 15.30
C ILE A 348 13.65 -9.92 15.49
N THR A 349 13.50 -8.96 16.40
CA THR A 349 12.22 -8.28 16.64
C THR A 349 11.94 -7.24 15.56
N GLU A 350 10.66 -6.95 15.30
CA GLU A 350 10.30 -5.95 14.27
C GLU A 350 10.80 -4.53 14.64
N THR A 351 10.92 -4.19 15.93
CA THR A 351 11.55 -2.93 16.37
C THR A 351 13.06 -2.90 16.10
N ALA A 352 13.78 -4.02 16.24
CA ALA A 352 15.20 -4.10 15.89
C ALA A 352 15.41 -3.98 14.38
N PHE A 353 14.53 -4.60 13.58
CA PHE A 353 14.49 -4.40 12.13
C PHE A 353 14.22 -2.94 11.76
N LEU A 354 13.15 -2.33 12.30
CA LEU A 354 12.79 -0.96 12.00
C LEU A 354 13.92 0.01 12.37
N GLN A 355 14.56 -0.17 13.52
CA GLN A 355 15.75 0.62 13.89
C GLN A 355 16.83 0.55 12.81
N LYS A 356 17.19 -0.65 12.34
CA LYS A 356 18.25 -0.83 11.34
C LYS A 356 17.85 -0.32 9.95
N PHE A 357 16.59 -0.46 9.57
CA PHE A 357 16.04 0.14 8.36
C PHE A 357 16.16 1.68 8.39
N LEU A 358 15.75 2.30 9.49
CA LEU A 358 15.85 3.74 9.70
C LEU A 358 17.31 4.21 9.71
N GLU A 359 18.22 3.51 10.42
CA GLU A 359 19.65 3.82 10.39
C GLU A 359 20.23 3.77 8.97
N LYS A 360 19.87 2.78 8.14
CA LYS A 360 20.36 2.70 6.75
C LYS A 360 19.79 3.79 5.85
N ARG A 361 18.52 4.13 5.99
CA ARG A 361 17.93 5.26 5.24
C ARG A 361 18.53 6.61 5.66
N ARG A 362 18.73 6.82 6.97
CA ARG A 362 19.43 7.98 7.54
C ARG A 362 20.82 8.13 6.94
N ASP A 363 21.61 7.06 6.90
CA ASP A 363 22.98 7.09 6.37
C ASP A 363 23.01 7.51 4.90
N THR A 364 22.07 7.00 4.07
CA THR A 364 21.94 7.41 2.67
C THR A 364 21.53 8.88 2.52
N LEU A 365 20.48 9.34 3.21
CA LEU A 365 20.04 10.75 3.15
C LEU A 365 21.14 11.72 3.63
N ALA A 366 21.89 11.35 4.67
CA ALA A 366 22.98 12.16 5.20
C ALA A 366 24.23 12.21 4.31
N SER A 367 24.41 11.22 3.42
CA SER A 367 25.55 11.15 2.49
C SER A 367 25.41 12.04 1.24
N ASP A 368 24.21 12.57 0.98
CA ASP A 368 23.93 13.46 -0.15
C ASP A 368 23.60 14.88 0.37
N SER A 369 24.37 15.88 -0.09
CA SER A 369 24.16 17.29 0.30
C SER A 369 22.78 17.84 -0.06
N THR A 370 22.11 17.25 -1.04
CA THR A 370 20.74 17.60 -1.46
C THR A 370 19.70 17.14 -0.44
N TRP A 371 19.96 16.02 0.24
CA TRP A 371 19.02 15.33 1.12
C TRP A 371 19.37 15.41 2.60
N ALA A 372 20.52 16.00 2.96
CA ALA A 372 21.02 16.04 4.33
C ALA A 372 20.05 16.72 5.34
N SER A 373 19.18 17.63 4.89
CA SER A 373 18.11 18.23 5.71
C SER A 373 16.86 17.35 5.87
N ALA A 374 16.63 16.39 4.98
CA ALA A 374 15.49 15.48 5.04
C ALA A 374 15.65 14.37 6.09
N VAL A 375 16.81 14.26 6.76
CA VAL A 375 17.10 13.21 7.75
C VAL A 375 16.14 13.27 8.97
N ASP A 376 15.59 14.45 9.29
CA ASP A 376 14.54 14.60 10.31
C ASP A 376 13.30 13.74 10.01
N ARG A 377 13.00 13.42 8.74
CA ARG A 377 11.88 12.52 8.38
C ARG A 377 12.04 11.13 8.96
N VAL A 378 13.27 10.62 8.95
CA VAL A 378 13.63 9.32 9.52
C VAL A 378 13.57 9.37 11.05
N ALA A 379 13.91 10.52 11.64
CA ALA A 379 13.91 10.73 13.08
C ALA A 379 12.49 10.66 13.68
N ALA A 380 11.46 11.06 12.95
CA ALA A 380 10.06 10.94 13.40
C ALA A 380 9.62 9.48 13.59
N TYR A 381 9.99 8.58 12.66
CA TYR A 381 9.74 7.15 12.82
C TYR A 381 10.56 6.54 13.96
N GLU A 382 11.82 6.98 14.15
CA GLU A 382 12.66 6.53 15.27
C GLU A 382 12.08 6.97 16.63
N LYS A 383 11.57 8.20 16.73
CA LYS A 383 10.86 8.69 17.93
C LYS A 383 9.63 7.85 18.25
N ALA A 384 8.77 7.63 17.26
CA ALA A 384 7.57 6.81 17.43
C ALA A 384 7.93 5.38 17.87
N ARG A 385 9.03 4.81 17.33
CA ARG A 385 9.56 3.49 17.72
C ARG A 385 10.06 3.48 19.16
N ARG A 386 10.83 4.50 19.60
CA ARG A 386 11.31 4.63 20.99
C ARG A 386 10.17 4.79 22.00
N ARG A 387 9.09 5.46 21.60
CA ARG A 387 7.83 5.57 22.38
C ARG A 387 6.95 4.32 22.32
N ASN A 388 7.43 3.24 21.70
CA ASN A 388 6.67 2.00 21.50
C ASN A 388 5.34 2.18 20.74
N ASN A 389 5.18 3.25 19.96
CA ASN A 389 3.99 3.51 19.15
C ASN A 389 4.01 2.72 17.83
N MET A 390 4.30 1.42 17.92
CA MET A 390 4.52 0.54 16.75
C MET A 390 3.25 0.35 15.90
N ASP A 391 2.06 0.51 16.49
CA ASP A 391 0.77 0.33 15.80
C ASP A 391 0.07 1.66 15.46
N LEU A 392 0.75 2.81 15.63
CA LEU A 392 0.19 4.16 15.46
C LEU A 392 -1.10 4.39 16.29
N ALA A 393 -1.17 3.75 17.46
CA ALA A 393 -2.33 3.77 18.36
C ALA A 393 -2.35 5.01 19.28
N THR A 394 -1.24 5.74 19.36
CA THR A 394 -1.14 7.06 20.00
C THR A 394 -0.69 8.11 19.00
N GLU A 395 -0.76 9.38 19.39
CA GLU A 395 -0.37 10.50 18.53
C GLU A 395 1.08 10.41 18.02
N VAL A 396 1.27 10.91 16.79
CA VAL A 396 2.59 11.06 16.16
C VAL A 396 2.85 12.54 15.93
N LEU A 397 4.07 12.98 16.24
CA LEU A 397 4.52 14.35 16.06
C LEU A 397 5.88 14.34 15.35
N ASN A 398 6.10 15.32 14.48
CA ASN A 398 7.40 15.58 13.84
C ASN A 398 8.27 16.59 14.63
N ASP A 399 8.03 16.77 15.93
CA ASP A 399 8.86 17.56 16.85
C ASP A 399 10.16 16.79 17.23
N VAL A 400 10.98 16.50 16.24
CA VAL A 400 12.26 15.82 16.42
C VAL A 400 13.24 16.23 15.34
N ARG A 401 14.50 16.37 15.72
CA ARG A 401 15.61 16.54 14.77
C ARG A 401 16.47 15.28 14.82
N ALA A 402 17.08 14.89 13.71
CA ALA A 402 17.93 13.71 13.65
C ALA A 402 19.10 13.73 14.66
N ARG A 403 19.61 14.93 14.98
CA ARG A 403 20.61 15.16 16.04
C ARG A 403 20.14 14.73 17.44
N ASP A 404 18.84 14.84 17.71
CA ASP A 404 18.22 14.45 18.98
C ASP A 404 18.11 12.91 19.10
N CYS A 405 18.15 12.19 17.97
CA CYS A 405 18.09 10.72 17.93
C CYS A 405 19.47 10.06 17.95
N TRP A 406 20.42 10.57 17.17
CA TRP A 406 21.67 9.85 16.83
C TRP A 406 22.96 10.65 17.08
N GLY A 407 22.87 11.87 17.61
CA GLY A 407 24.00 12.79 17.67
C GLY A 407 24.45 13.26 16.29
N SER A 408 25.64 13.87 16.21
CA SER A 408 26.22 14.50 15.01
C SER A 408 25.47 15.73 14.46
N SER A 409 26.09 16.40 13.48
CA SER A 409 25.74 17.72 12.97
C SER A 409 24.62 17.73 11.92
N TYR A 410 23.57 16.91 12.08
CA TYR A 410 22.46 16.89 11.11
C TYR A 410 21.79 18.27 11.03
N PRO A 411 21.71 18.91 9.84
CA PRO A 411 21.01 20.18 9.68
C PRO A 411 19.54 20.00 10.03
N ALA A 412 18.92 21.04 10.60
CA ALA A 412 17.49 21.00 10.88
C ALA A 412 16.72 21.16 9.56
N SER A 413 15.70 20.35 9.37
CA SER A 413 14.80 20.41 8.22
C SER A 413 14.06 21.76 8.11
N GLY A 414 13.70 22.35 9.26
CA GLY A 414 13.01 23.65 9.35
C GLY A 414 11.49 23.57 9.21
N TYR A 415 10.94 22.36 9.08
CA TYR A 415 9.52 22.11 8.83
C TYR A 415 8.63 22.53 10.01
N THR A 416 7.42 22.98 9.67
CA THR A 416 6.32 23.15 10.59
C THR A 416 6.05 21.86 11.35
N VAL A 417 5.90 21.98 12.67
CA VAL A 417 5.51 20.84 13.52
C VAL A 417 4.00 20.69 13.58
N TYR A 418 3.54 19.47 13.39
CA TYR A 418 2.16 19.03 13.54
C TYR A 418 2.06 17.86 14.53
N ARG A 419 0.86 17.71 15.08
CA ARG A 419 0.39 16.56 15.86
C ARG A 419 -0.65 15.83 15.04
N LEU A 420 -0.44 14.56 14.74
CA LEU A 420 -1.36 13.67 14.06
C LEU A 420 -1.96 12.70 15.08
N SER A 421 -3.28 12.73 15.21
CA SER A 421 -4.05 11.82 16.06
C SER A 421 -4.23 10.45 15.40
N PRO A 422 -4.49 9.37 16.16
CA PRO A 422 -4.70 8.02 15.61
C PRO A 422 -5.84 7.86 14.60
N ASP A 423 -6.77 8.81 14.51
CA ASP A 423 -7.87 8.85 13.52
C ASP A 423 -7.49 9.54 12.18
N GLY A 424 -6.29 10.14 12.12
CA GLY A 424 -5.81 10.94 11.00
C GLY A 424 -6.16 12.43 11.08
N SER A 425 -6.84 12.89 12.14
CA SER A 425 -6.99 14.32 12.42
C SER A 425 -5.64 14.94 12.83
N TRP A 426 -5.47 16.24 12.63
CA TRP A 426 -4.19 16.90 12.92
C TRP A 426 -4.36 18.33 13.44
N SER A 427 -3.32 18.83 14.11
CA SER A 427 -3.21 20.22 14.56
C SER A 427 -1.76 20.73 14.45
N LYS A 428 -1.59 22.04 14.19
CA LYS A 428 -0.26 22.68 14.16
C LYS A 428 0.23 22.96 15.59
N VAL A 429 1.49 22.64 15.86
CA VAL A 429 2.13 22.85 17.17
C VAL A 429 2.86 24.18 17.18
N SER A 430 2.49 25.06 18.13
CA SER A 430 3.06 26.42 18.23
C SER A 430 4.41 26.48 18.97
N ALA A 431 4.67 25.54 19.89
CA ALA A 431 5.87 25.46 20.70
C ALA A 431 6.40 24.01 20.77
N PRO A 432 7.09 23.53 19.72
CA PRO A 432 7.69 22.19 19.71
C PRO A 432 8.84 22.07 20.70
N THR A 433 8.90 20.96 21.43
CA THR A 433 9.95 20.70 22.45
C THR A 433 11.21 20.05 21.87
N TYR A 434 11.11 19.43 20.69
CA TYR A 434 12.18 18.72 19.97
C TYR A 434 12.91 17.65 20.82
N SER A 435 12.39 16.43 20.77
CA SER A 435 12.95 15.26 21.46
C SER A 435 12.80 14.01 20.59
N CYS A 436 13.78 13.10 20.63
CA CYS A 436 13.63 11.75 20.05
C CYS A 436 13.01 10.74 21.03
N ASN A 437 12.90 11.10 22.30
CA ASN A 437 12.30 10.29 23.36
C ASN A 437 10.91 10.84 23.72
#